data_AF-A0AAU9XA21-F1
#
_entry.id   AF-A0AAU9XA21-F1
#
_cell.length_a   1.000
_cell.length_b   1.000
_cell.length_c   1.000
_cell.angle_alpha   90.00
_cell.angle_beta   90.00
_cell.angle_gamma   90.00
#
_symmetry.space_group_name_H-M   'P 1'
#
loop_
_entity.id
_entity.type
_entity.pdbx_description
1 polymer ?
#
loop_
_entity_poly.entity_id
_entity_poly.type
_entity_poly.pdbx_seq_one_letter_code
_entity_poly.pdbx_strand_id
1 'polypeptide(L)'
;MQIILTFGFALSTFLYLCWADVYLHFPPGSNNRLNGNKENVDNDDRLFDSQNNGKGGYNVGDSGTGTTGNKIPKDRQLPLEFFMSGSKENAKTEVEIMWTNQHGTGTESADIVESQIILQYMCQEVTESKYKHPNIRNGEERDKQNFNAGSQENNVVKMERGLHEPLEYYRTYQRRERNKDLFTANQDLKGNSAIYTRQNPDGKRRGFEVPEERDYYPYWGPTPWKDIAILVSDSTTKSAIRDHVKRDYGKKWLCIIDDGVAKTICPKVSQKNKRNAKCVARFITQDSCQGAGGSWTQVQTNFIEKFASKDKGVAYEPHLITQGTAEGKQGLVLADSPEVLDAPSTVVNHNGMNMDGKFSSYKWKIPHFPSNTPQRCVLRIRYNITTKDVPRTFTVSNNDGEENNPKTLAVDGKTKLQLALNTAQLGRTFQDRSHVIHLKPRSSLLQKFQNSKIFYIGGMGKRGNIVQTYPAMEYRFTPERITVTTNDVLCFAWSGSNDNPDNEGQGKKRSDRTNVCWVKEGCQSLKPEACTSLPLEVVEQGDKADKLNLHLNTGCYSGNLNKLNVQLDNAPASCNPPCFRITKRGTYCYMSTRNNNFSNRRHMGQITVN
;
A
#
# COMPACT_ATOMS: atom_id res chain seq x y z
N MET A 1 61.86 32.14 -0.65
CA MET A 1 60.46 32.56 -0.85
C MET A 1 59.73 31.41 -1.55
N GLN A 2 59.12 30.52 -0.78
CA GLN A 2 58.48 29.30 -1.28
C GLN A 2 56.99 29.38 -0.99
N ILE A 3 56.19 29.27 -2.05
CA ILE A 3 54.73 29.26 -2.03
C ILE A 3 54.29 27.87 -1.58
N ILE A 4 53.57 27.78 -0.47
CA ILE A 4 52.87 26.57 -0.06
C ILE A 4 51.38 26.77 -0.37
N LEU A 5 50.91 26.06 -1.39
CA LEU A 5 49.50 25.88 -1.71
C LEU A 5 48.91 24.83 -0.75
N THR A 6 48.17 25.27 0.26
CA THR A 6 47.30 24.37 1.05
C THR A 6 46.03 24.07 0.25
N PHE A 7 45.97 22.85 -0.27
CA PHE A 7 44.78 22.24 -0.84
C PHE A 7 43.63 22.25 0.17
N GLY A 8 42.49 22.83 -0.22
CA GLY A 8 41.25 22.76 0.53
C GLY A 8 40.71 21.33 0.53
N PHE A 9 40.48 20.79 1.73
CA PHE A 9 39.67 19.59 1.91
C PHE A 9 38.19 19.96 1.70
N ALA A 10 37.70 19.76 0.47
CA ALA A 10 36.27 19.62 0.24
C ALA A 10 35.83 18.29 0.86
N LEU A 11 35.38 18.33 2.13
CA LEU A 11 34.70 17.19 2.74
C LEU A 11 33.35 17.04 2.04
N SER A 12 33.35 16.26 0.96
CA SER A 12 32.15 15.72 0.35
C SER A 12 31.50 14.78 1.38
N THR A 13 30.65 15.34 2.24
CA THR A 13 29.65 14.57 2.96
C THR A 13 28.66 14.04 1.93
N PHE A 14 29.00 12.92 1.29
CA PHE A 14 28.01 11.99 0.77
C PHE A 14 27.20 11.48 1.95
N LEU A 15 26.19 12.28 2.35
CA LEU A 15 25.06 11.79 3.12
C LEU A 15 24.31 10.82 2.22
N TYR A 16 24.79 9.58 2.15
CA TYR A 16 23.93 8.44 1.90
C TYR A 16 22.98 8.37 3.08
N LEU A 17 21.92 9.17 3.03
CA LEU A 17 20.76 8.91 3.83
C LEU A 17 20.25 7.56 3.33
N CYS A 18 20.48 6.50 4.10
CA CYS A 18 19.86 5.21 3.89
C CYS A 18 18.35 5.39 4.10
N TRP A 19 17.64 5.84 3.07
CA TRP A 19 16.18 5.84 3.04
C TRP A 19 15.84 4.39 2.83
N ALA A 20 15.26 3.70 3.80
CA ALA A 20 14.79 2.32 3.69
C ALA A 20 14.11 1.96 4.99
N ASP A 21 12.79 1.81 4.98
CA ASP A 21 12.06 1.85 6.25
C ASP A 21 10.85 0.92 6.28
N VAL A 22 10.04 0.82 5.22
CA VAL A 22 8.97 -0.20 5.10
C VAL A 22 8.66 -0.62 3.65
N TYR A 23 8.58 -1.92 3.36
CA TYR A 23 8.34 -2.46 2.01
C TYR A 23 7.24 -3.50 1.99
N LEU A 24 6.21 -3.30 1.16
CA LEU A 24 5.17 -4.31 0.92
C LEU A 24 5.68 -5.36 -0.08
N HIS A 25 5.59 -6.64 0.29
CA HIS A 25 6.00 -7.76 -0.58
C HIS A 25 4.81 -8.51 -1.17
N PHE A 26 3.72 -8.66 -0.41
CA PHE A 26 2.46 -9.19 -0.94
C PHE A 26 1.25 -8.53 -0.27
N PRO A 27 0.24 -8.08 -1.05
CA PRO A 27 0.34 -7.71 -2.47
C PRO A 27 1.55 -6.79 -2.75
N PRO A 28 2.17 -6.85 -3.94
CA PRO A 28 3.45 -6.21 -4.19
C PRO A 28 3.38 -4.68 -4.07
N GLY A 29 4.24 -4.13 -3.21
CA GLY A 29 4.44 -2.70 -3.03
C GLY A 29 5.06 -2.05 -4.26
N SER A 30 4.52 -0.91 -4.67
CA SER A 30 5.00 -0.19 -5.84
C SER A 30 6.21 0.67 -5.50
N ASN A 31 6.27 1.31 -4.32
CA ASN A 31 7.26 2.33 -4.00
C ASN A 31 7.44 3.37 -5.14
N ASN A 32 6.31 3.85 -5.70
CA ASN A 32 6.22 4.69 -6.90
C ASN A 32 6.70 4.06 -8.22
N ARG A 33 7.21 2.83 -8.23
CA ARG A 33 7.56 2.09 -9.44
C ARG A 33 6.30 1.81 -10.27
N LEU A 34 6.46 1.86 -11.59
CA LEU A 34 5.45 1.44 -12.56
C LEU A 34 6.01 0.30 -13.39
N ASN A 35 6.88 0.63 -14.34
CA ASN A 35 7.61 -0.33 -15.13
C ASN A 35 8.98 0.23 -15.49
N GLY A 36 9.97 -0.64 -15.64
CA GLY A 36 11.29 -0.24 -16.07
C GLY A 36 12.40 -0.94 -15.33
N ASN A 37 13.57 -0.86 -15.97
CA ASN A 37 14.66 -1.80 -15.79
C ASN A 37 15.86 -1.25 -15.03
N LYS A 38 15.66 -0.09 -14.39
CA LYS A 38 16.64 0.52 -13.50
C LYS A 38 16.47 0.00 -12.08
N GLU A 39 17.58 -0.01 -11.35
CA GLU A 39 17.62 -0.44 -9.95
C GLU A 39 16.75 0.43 -9.06
N ASN A 40 16.84 1.76 -9.22
CA ASN A 40 16.05 2.73 -8.48
C ASN A 40 14.77 3.13 -9.22
N VAL A 41 13.76 3.60 -8.48
CA VAL A 41 12.56 4.23 -9.03
C VAL A 41 12.96 5.48 -9.83
N ASP A 42 12.43 5.62 -11.04
CA ASP A 42 12.77 6.74 -11.93
C ASP A 42 12.09 8.05 -11.54
N ASN A 43 10.93 7.99 -10.90
CA ASN A 43 10.17 9.15 -10.44
C ASN A 43 9.48 8.84 -9.11
N ASP A 44 10.11 9.27 -8.02
CA ASP A 44 9.58 9.13 -6.66
C ASP A 44 8.41 10.10 -6.38
N ASP A 45 8.10 11.02 -7.28
CA ASP A 45 6.94 11.93 -7.16
C ASP A 45 5.65 11.41 -7.81
N ARG A 46 5.68 10.22 -8.43
CA ARG A 46 4.59 9.73 -9.30
C ARG A 46 3.23 9.69 -8.60
N LEU A 47 3.16 9.04 -7.44
CA LEU A 47 1.90 8.76 -6.74
C LEU A 47 1.87 9.29 -5.30
N PHE A 48 2.95 9.11 -4.54
CA PHE A 48 3.01 9.41 -3.10
C PHE A 48 4.44 9.60 -2.62
N ASP A 49 4.65 10.16 -1.44
CA ASP A 49 5.96 10.22 -0.80
C ASP A 49 6.22 8.93 -0.01
N SER A 50 7.04 8.03 -0.53
CA SER A 50 7.31 6.77 0.20
C SER A 50 8.25 6.97 1.39
N GLN A 51 9.12 7.98 1.33
CA GLN A 51 10.28 8.15 2.21
C GLN A 51 11.25 6.94 2.22
N ASN A 52 11.05 5.96 1.33
CA ASN A 52 11.79 4.70 1.24
C ASN A 52 12.95 4.79 0.23
N ASN A 53 13.85 3.78 0.26
CA ASN A 53 14.88 3.61 -0.77
C ASN A 53 14.26 3.50 -2.16
N GLY A 54 14.81 4.21 -3.14
CA GLY A 54 14.41 4.06 -4.54
C GLY A 54 14.58 2.65 -5.10
N LYS A 55 15.48 1.82 -4.55
CA LYS A 55 15.72 0.43 -5.00
C LYS A 55 14.60 -0.55 -4.63
N GLY A 56 13.76 -0.17 -3.66
CA GLY A 56 12.61 -0.96 -3.23
C GLY A 56 11.45 -0.96 -4.24
N GLY A 57 10.42 -1.73 -3.91
CA GLY A 57 9.21 -1.88 -4.73
C GLY A 57 9.37 -2.82 -5.92
N TYR A 58 8.22 -3.10 -6.55
CA TYR A 58 8.04 -4.03 -7.65
C TYR A 58 7.46 -3.33 -8.88
N ASN A 59 7.84 -3.77 -10.08
CA ASN A 59 7.15 -3.35 -11.30
C ASN A 59 5.70 -3.86 -11.27
N VAL A 60 4.80 -3.18 -11.96
CA VAL A 60 3.38 -3.58 -12.08
C VAL A 60 3.27 -4.91 -12.82
N GLY A 61 2.28 -5.72 -12.46
CA GLY A 61 2.04 -7.02 -13.08
C GLY A 61 1.84 -6.91 -14.59
N ASP A 62 2.59 -7.71 -15.33
CA ASP A 62 2.58 -7.79 -16.79
C ASP A 62 1.93 -9.12 -17.27
N SER A 63 0.92 -9.03 -18.15
CA SER A 63 0.16 -10.16 -18.71
C SER A 63 0.84 -10.91 -19.87
N GLY A 64 2.09 -10.60 -20.22
CA GLY A 64 2.70 -11.03 -21.47
C GLY A 64 4.16 -11.42 -21.31
N THR A 65 4.87 -11.50 -22.42
CA THR A 65 6.13 -12.27 -22.51
C THR A 65 7.35 -11.42 -22.88
N GLY A 66 7.12 -10.19 -23.37
CA GLY A 66 8.14 -9.26 -23.84
C GLY A 66 8.21 -8.01 -22.98
N THR A 67 9.39 -7.38 -22.98
CA THR A 67 9.62 -6.06 -22.41
C THR A 67 8.63 -5.05 -23.02
N THR A 68 8.08 -4.19 -22.18
CA THR A 68 7.34 -3.00 -22.63
C THR A 68 8.17 -1.72 -22.42
N GLY A 69 9.36 -1.87 -21.83
CA GLY A 69 10.28 -0.77 -21.53
C GLY A 69 9.77 0.03 -20.34
N ASN A 70 9.86 1.35 -20.44
CA ASN A 70 9.49 2.26 -19.34
C ASN A 70 7.98 2.60 -19.29
N LYS A 71 7.22 2.21 -20.32
CA LYS A 71 5.77 2.38 -20.43
C LYS A 71 5.13 1.00 -20.45
N ILE A 72 3.99 0.83 -19.79
CA ILE A 72 3.24 -0.43 -19.87
C ILE A 72 1.76 -0.14 -20.18
N PRO A 73 1.29 -0.50 -21.39
CA PRO A 73 -0.08 -0.29 -21.80
C PRO A 73 -1.10 -0.88 -20.83
N LYS A 74 -2.28 -0.24 -20.71
CA LYS A 74 -3.30 -0.63 -19.73
C LYS A 74 -3.78 -2.08 -19.91
N ASP A 75 -3.89 -2.55 -21.14
CA ASP A 75 -4.26 -3.92 -21.52
C ASP A 75 -3.15 -4.94 -21.24
N ARG A 76 -1.90 -4.48 -21.07
CA ARG A 76 -0.76 -5.31 -20.66
C ARG A 76 -0.64 -5.43 -19.14
N GLN A 77 -1.24 -4.51 -18.37
CA GLN A 77 -1.23 -4.57 -16.91
C GLN A 77 -2.21 -5.62 -16.39
N LEU A 78 -1.74 -6.51 -15.51
CA LEU A 78 -2.54 -7.54 -14.86
C LEU A 78 -2.56 -7.34 -13.34
N PRO A 79 -3.57 -6.64 -12.81
CA PRO A 79 -3.84 -6.56 -11.38
C PRO A 79 -4.02 -7.95 -10.75
N LEU A 80 -3.60 -8.10 -9.50
CA LEU A 80 -3.98 -9.27 -8.70
C LEU A 80 -5.49 -9.23 -8.44
N GLU A 81 -6.13 -10.40 -8.47
CA GLU A 81 -7.57 -10.55 -8.27
C GLU A 81 -7.89 -11.34 -7.01
N PHE A 82 -8.67 -10.74 -6.11
CA PHE A 82 -9.14 -11.39 -4.88
C PHE A 82 -10.66 -11.46 -4.83
N PHE A 83 -11.22 -12.58 -4.37
CA PHE A 83 -12.65 -12.63 -4.06
C PHE A 83 -12.98 -11.79 -2.83
N MET A 84 -14.08 -11.04 -2.88
CA MET A 84 -14.64 -10.39 -1.69
C MET A 84 -15.05 -11.42 -0.64
N SER A 85 -15.11 -11.04 0.62
CA SER A 85 -15.83 -11.84 1.60
C SER A 85 -17.34 -11.84 1.28
N GLY A 86 -18.04 -12.86 1.79
CA GLY A 86 -19.50 -12.92 1.84
C GLY A 86 -20.03 -12.32 3.14
N SER A 87 -21.35 -12.25 3.26
CA SER A 87 -22.03 -11.69 4.44
C SER A 87 -21.99 -12.59 5.68
N LYS A 88 -21.58 -13.85 5.54
CA LYS A 88 -21.51 -14.83 6.65
C LYS A 88 -20.08 -15.02 7.12
N GLU A 89 -19.88 -15.32 8.40
CA GLU A 89 -18.55 -15.51 8.98
C GLU A 89 -17.78 -16.69 8.37
N ASN A 90 -18.49 -17.77 8.01
CA ASN A 90 -17.89 -18.91 7.30
C ASN A 90 -17.59 -18.61 5.81
N ALA A 91 -17.98 -17.44 5.32
CA ALA A 91 -17.81 -17.00 3.95
C ALA A 91 -16.73 -15.91 3.81
N LYS A 92 -15.67 -15.94 4.62
CA LYS A 92 -14.55 -14.98 4.56
C LYS A 92 -13.51 -15.33 3.50
N THR A 93 -12.93 -14.30 2.89
CA THR A 93 -11.70 -14.40 2.09
C THR A 93 -10.53 -13.80 2.87
N GLU A 94 -9.45 -14.56 3.03
CA GLU A 94 -8.24 -14.14 3.70
C GLU A 94 -7.06 -14.01 2.73
N VAL A 95 -6.37 -12.87 2.79
CA VAL A 95 -5.13 -12.58 2.07
C VAL A 95 -4.07 -12.19 3.10
N GLU A 96 -2.91 -12.86 3.09
CA GLU A 96 -1.81 -12.50 3.97
C GLU A 96 -1.05 -11.29 3.40
N ILE A 97 -1.11 -10.15 4.10
CA ILE A 97 -0.26 -9.00 3.81
C ILE A 97 1.09 -9.25 4.44
N MET A 98 2.16 -9.14 3.67
CA MET A 98 3.52 -9.38 4.15
C MET A 98 4.44 -8.22 3.79
N TRP A 99 5.27 -7.82 4.76
CA TRP A 99 6.17 -6.68 4.63
C TRP A 99 7.49 -6.90 5.35
N THR A 100 8.44 -6.01 5.08
CA THR A 100 9.65 -5.83 5.89
C THR A 100 9.73 -4.37 6.36
N ASN A 101 10.35 -4.13 7.51
CA ASN A 101 10.62 -2.78 8.03
C ASN A 101 12.02 -2.73 8.66
N GLN A 102 12.73 -1.62 8.47
CA GLN A 102 14.16 -1.55 8.76
C GLN A 102 14.48 -1.11 10.20
N HIS A 103 13.71 -0.20 10.80
CA HIS A 103 14.05 0.38 12.11
C HIS A 103 13.56 -0.42 13.30
N GLY A 104 13.29 -1.72 13.12
CA GLY A 104 12.79 -2.55 14.20
C GLY A 104 11.37 -2.19 14.64
N THR A 105 10.72 -3.06 15.39
CA THR A 105 9.42 -2.81 16.00
C THR A 105 9.18 -3.82 17.12
N GLY A 106 8.05 -3.69 17.83
CA GLY A 106 7.69 -4.53 18.97
C GLY A 106 8.53 -4.29 20.23
N THR A 107 8.22 -5.04 21.28
CA THR A 107 8.78 -4.86 22.63
C THR A 107 9.87 -5.86 22.99
N GLU A 108 10.09 -6.88 22.16
CA GLU A 108 11.01 -7.98 22.48
C GLU A 108 12.45 -7.75 21.98
N SER A 109 12.68 -6.71 21.18
CA SER A 109 14.03 -6.31 20.75
C SER A 109 14.60 -5.23 21.69
N ALA A 110 15.93 -5.22 21.87
CA ALA A 110 16.61 -4.21 22.68
C ALA A 110 16.73 -2.84 21.97
N ASP A 111 16.63 -2.83 20.64
CA ASP A 111 16.77 -1.65 19.78
C ASP A 111 15.41 -0.95 19.59
N ILE A 112 14.79 -0.50 20.68
CA ILE A 112 13.40 -0.03 20.67
C ILE A 112 13.29 1.40 20.13
N VAL A 113 12.66 1.54 18.96
CA VAL A 113 11.96 2.77 18.57
C VAL A 113 10.46 2.55 18.76
N GLU A 114 9.75 3.55 19.28
CA GLU A 114 8.31 3.48 19.38
C GLU A 114 7.72 3.51 17.96
N SER A 115 6.98 2.46 17.58
CA SER A 115 6.54 2.26 16.21
C SER A 115 5.06 1.88 16.10
N GLN A 116 4.48 2.25 14.96
CA GLN A 116 3.15 1.85 14.53
C GLN A 116 3.22 1.33 13.10
N ILE A 117 2.67 0.15 12.84
CA ILE A 117 2.34 -0.33 11.50
C ILE A 117 0.84 -0.17 11.29
N ILE A 118 0.44 0.61 10.29
CA ILE A 118 -0.97 0.89 9.98
C ILE A 118 -1.26 0.36 8.57
N LEU A 119 -2.11 -0.66 8.49
CA LEU A 119 -2.55 -1.25 7.23
C LEU A 119 -3.89 -0.64 6.83
N GLN A 120 -4.00 -0.18 5.59
CA GLN A 120 -5.17 0.54 5.11
C GLN A 120 -5.49 0.20 3.67
N TYR A 121 -6.74 0.41 3.26
CA TYR A 121 -7.13 0.27 1.87
C TYR A 121 -8.05 1.40 1.42
N MET A 122 -8.12 1.58 0.12
CA MET A 122 -9.09 2.45 -0.55
C MET A 122 -9.61 1.71 -1.77
N CYS A 123 -10.93 1.73 -1.97
CA CYS A 123 -11.59 1.08 -3.09
C CYS A 123 -12.49 2.06 -3.85
N GLN A 124 -12.73 1.75 -5.12
CA GLN A 124 -13.72 2.37 -5.99
C GLN A 124 -14.43 1.31 -6.82
N GLU A 125 -15.74 1.50 -7.01
CA GLU A 125 -16.56 0.63 -7.85
C GLU A 125 -16.10 0.65 -9.31
N VAL A 126 -16.23 -0.50 -9.98
CA VAL A 126 -16.00 -0.66 -11.41
C VAL A 126 -17.36 -0.78 -12.11
N THR A 127 -17.95 0.35 -12.49
CA THR A 127 -19.22 0.37 -13.25
C THR A 127 -18.98 0.72 -14.72
N GLU A 128 -19.56 -0.06 -15.64
CA GLU A 128 -19.45 0.14 -17.11
C GLU A 128 -20.15 1.43 -17.60
N SER A 129 -21.08 1.99 -16.81
CA SER A 129 -21.71 3.27 -17.11
C SER A 129 -20.72 4.43 -16.88
N LYS A 130 -20.07 4.86 -17.98
CA LYS A 130 -19.28 6.10 -18.16
C LYS A 130 -18.76 6.71 -16.85
N TYR A 131 -17.52 6.38 -16.49
CA TYR A 131 -16.71 7.00 -15.43
C TYR A 131 -17.16 8.44 -15.12
N LYS A 132 -18.03 8.62 -14.12
CA LYS A 132 -18.49 9.96 -13.69
C LYS A 132 -17.31 10.78 -13.16
N HIS A 133 -16.29 10.07 -12.66
CA HIS A 133 -15.03 10.59 -12.14
C HIS A 133 -13.84 9.69 -12.57
N PRO A 134 -12.60 10.20 -12.59
CA PRO A 134 -11.43 9.39 -12.89
C PRO A 134 -11.17 8.31 -11.83
N ASN A 135 -11.01 7.06 -12.28
CA ASN A 135 -10.83 5.91 -11.38
C ASN A 135 -9.38 5.65 -10.96
N ILE A 136 -9.21 4.97 -9.82
CA ILE A 136 -7.94 4.45 -9.32
C ILE A 136 -7.25 3.60 -10.40
N ARG A 137 -5.95 3.87 -10.61
CA ARG A 137 -5.11 3.22 -11.63
C ARG A 137 -3.61 3.42 -11.37
N ASN A 138 -2.80 2.49 -11.87
CA ASN A 138 -1.34 2.65 -11.89
C ASN A 138 -0.88 3.65 -12.97
N GLY A 139 -1.67 3.86 -14.04
CA GLY A 139 -1.26 4.61 -15.22
C GLY A 139 -0.35 3.78 -16.13
N GLU A 140 -0.13 4.24 -17.35
CA GLU A 140 0.77 3.62 -18.34
C GLU A 140 2.16 4.26 -18.30
N GLU A 141 2.25 5.50 -17.81
CA GLU A 141 3.44 6.34 -17.81
C GLU A 141 3.90 6.72 -16.39
N ARG A 142 5.16 7.11 -16.29
CA ARG A 142 5.86 7.31 -15.01
C ARG A 142 5.73 8.72 -14.45
N ASP A 143 5.18 9.63 -15.23
CA ASP A 143 4.96 11.00 -14.79
C ASP A 143 3.86 11.08 -13.74
N LYS A 144 4.01 12.03 -12.81
CA LYS A 144 2.94 12.39 -11.89
C LYS A 144 1.82 13.14 -12.62
N GLN A 145 0.61 13.10 -12.07
CA GLN A 145 -0.50 13.92 -12.60
C GLN A 145 -0.12 15.39 -12.69
N ASN A 146 -0.67 16.11 -13.67
CA ASN A 146 -0.51 17.56 -13.72
C ASN A 146 -1.30 18.20 -12.58
N PHE A 147 -0.97 19.44 -12.23
CA PHE A 147 -1.74 20.17 -11.25
C PHE A 147 -1.72 21.67 -11.50
N ASN A 148 -2.91 22.25 -11.51
CA ASN A 148 -3.14 23.68 -11.41
C ASN A 148 -4.46 23.86 -10.64
N ALA A 149 -4.42 24.69 -9.59
CA ALA A 149 -5.52 24.86 -8.64
C ALA A 149 -6.83 25.29 -9.32
N GLY A 150 -6.77 26.07 -10.40
CA GLY A 150 -7.94 26.61 -11.09
C GLY A 150 -8.39 25.82 -12.33
N SER A 151 -7.64 24.80 -12.76
CA SER A 151 -7.93 24.07 -14.01
C SER A 151 -9.08 23.08 -13.85
N GLN A 152 -9.70 22.66 -14.95
CA GLN A 152 -10.70 21.59 -14.91
C GLN A 152 -10.03 20.22 -14.74
N GLU A 153 -10.75 19.25 -14.17
CA GLU A 153 -10.24 17.90 -13.90
C GLU A 153 -9.64 17.25 -15.16
N ASN A 154 -10.34 17.29 -16.29
CA ASN A 154 -9.87 16.70 -17.57
C ASN A 154 -8.57 17.34 -18.11
N ASN A 155 -8.23 18.55 -17.68
CA ASN A 155 -6.99 19.21 -18.10
C ASN A 155 -5.79 18.75 -17.28
N VAL A 156 -6.02 18.34 -16.03
CA VAL A 156 -4.94 18.01 -15.07
C VAL A 156 -4.83 16.51 -14.78
N VAL A 157 -5.95 15.79 -14.82
CA VAL A 157 -6.03 14.34 -14.63
C VAL A 157 -5.94 13.65 -15.98
N LYS A 158 -4.82 12.97 -16.18
CA LYS A 158 -4.49 12.21 -17.37
C LYS A 158 -4.72 10.72 -17.13
N MET A 159 -5.28 10.02 -18.12
CA MET A 159 -5.66 8.61 -17.98
C MET A 159 -4.44 7.69 -18.02
N GLU A 160 -3.45 8.08 -18.81
CA GLU A 160 -2.14 7.47 -18.97
C GLU A 160 -1.24 7.62 -17.73
N ARG A 161 -1.61 8.46 -16.75
CA ARG A 161 -0.85 8.66 -15.52
C ARG A 161 -1.53 8.03 -14.31
N GLY A 162 -0.70 7.64 -13.34
CA GLY A 162 -1.17 7.03 -12.10
C GLY A 162 -2.09 7.94 -11.29
N LEU A 163 -3.08 7.34 -10.63
CA LEU A 163 -4.03 8.04 -9.77
C LEU A 163 -4.45 7.07 -8.67
N HIS A 164 -3.95 7.27 -7.45
CA HIS A 164 -4.44 6.55 -6.28
C HIS A 164 -5.48 7.42 -5.56
N GLU A 165 -5.14 8.67 -5.23
CA GLU A 165 -6.05 9.60 -4.56
C GLU A 165 -6.67 10.58 -5.57
N PRO A 166 -7.97 10.93 -5.44
CA PRO A 166 -8.65 11.79 -6.41
C PRO A 166 -8.22 13.25 -6.29
N LEU A 167 -8.36 14.01 -7.38
CA LEU A 167 -7.96 15.43 -7.44
C LEU A 167 -8.66 16.29 -6.39
N GLU A 168 -9.97 16.11 -6.19
CA GLU A 168 -10.75 16.95 -5.28
C GLU A 168 -10.42 16.71 -3.79
N TYR A 169 -9.88 15.54 -3.45
CA TYR A 169 -9.29 15.28 -2.15
C TYR A 169 -8.09 16.20 -1.94
N TYR A 170 -7.09 16.13 -2.82
CA TYR A 170 -5.90 16.99 -2.74
C TYR A 170 -6.24 18.49 -2.75
N ARG A 171 -7.14 18.91 -3.65
CA ARG A 171 -7.57 20.31 -3.75
C ARG A 171 -8.20 20.84 -2.46
N THR A 172 -9.01 20.02 -1.81
CA THR A 172 -9.61 20.38 -0.53
C THR A 172 -8.54 20.67 0.50
N TYR A 173 -7.54 19.79 0.61
CA TYR A 173 -6.46 19.93 1.59
C TYR A 173 -5.39 20.97 1.21
N GLN A 174 -5.25 21.30 -0.07
CA GLN A 174 -4.43 22.43 -0.49
C GLN A 174 -4.99 23.76 0.01
N ARG A 175 -6.32 23.89 0.10
CA ARG A 175 -7.01 25.09 0.59
C ARG A 175 -7.23 25.08 2.10
N ARG A 176 -7.45 23.90 2.66
CA ARG A 176 -7.69 23.70 4.10
C ARG A 176 -6.46 24.10 4.90
N GLU A 177 -6.68 24.83 5.99
CA GLU A 177 -5.61 25.14 6.93
C GLU A 177 -5.06 23.83 7.52
N ARG A 178 -3.74 23.79 7.73
CA ARG A 178 -3.13 22.71 8.50
C ARG A 178 -3.59 22.79 9.95
N ASN A 179 -3.52 21.68 10.67
CA ASN A 179 -3.62 21.73 12.12
C ASN A 179 -2.34 22.35 12.70
N LYS A 180 -2.50 23.54 13.28
CA LYS A 180 -1.41 24.35 13.85
C LYS A 180 -0.92 23.84 15.20
N ASP A 181 -1.65 22.92 15.83
CA ASP A 181 -1.23 22.29 17.09
C ASP A 181 -0.25 21.13 16.86
N LEU A 182 0.00 20.73 15.60
CA LEU A 182 0.93 19.65 15.28
C LEU A 182 2.38 20.10 15.42
N PHE A 183 3.19 19.27 16.08
CA PHE A 183 4.63 19.46 16.26
C PHE A 183 5.38 19.58 14.92
N THR A 184 6.20 20.63 14.80
CA THR A 184 7.04 20.89 13.62
C THR A 184 8.52 20.97 13.94
N ALA A 185 8.91 20.85 15.22
CA ALA A 185 10.27 21.13 15.68
C ALA A 185 10.74 22.50 15.14
N ASN A 186 12.01 22.57 14.72
CA ASN A 186 12.64 23.71 14.08
C ASN A 186 12.43 23.80 12.55
N GLN A 187 11.48 23.06 11.96
CA GLN A 187 11.23 23.12 10.51
C GLN A 187 10.47 24.39 10.12
N ASP A 188 10.98 25.11 9.12
CA ASP A 188 10.35 26.32 8.56
C ASP A 188 9.36 25.95 7.45
N LEU A 189 8.07 25.86 7.80
CA LEU A 189 7.00 25.53 6.87
C LEU A 189 6.68 26.72 5.96
N LYS A 190 6.75 26.52 4.63
CA LYS A 190 6.54 27.57 3.62
C LYS A 190 5.07 27.94 3.37
N GLY A 191 4.15 27.39 4.16
CA GLY A 191 2.73 27.71 4.05
C GLY A 191 1.88 27.12 5.17
N ASN A 192 0.60 27.47 5.15
CA ASN A 192 -0.34 27.23 6.24
C ASN A 192 -1.47 26.24 5.90
N SER A 193 -1.39 25.54 4.77
CA SER A 193 -2.36 24.49 4.42
C SER A 193 -1.86 23.09 4.74
N ALA A 194 -2.76 22.11 4.70
CA ALA A 194 -2.49 20.71 5.08
C ALA A 194 -1.50 19.96 4.14
N ILE A 195 -0.92 20.65 3.15
CA ILE A 195 0.19 20.11 2.34
C ILE A 195 1.57 20.43 2.93
N TYR A 196 1.64 21.34 3.91
CA TYR A 196 2.87 21.73 4.59
C TYR A 196 2.95 21.03 5.94
N THR A 197 3.93 20.14 6.09
CA THR A 197 4.17 19.38 7.32
C THR A 197 5.65 19.42 7.67
N ARG A 198 6.01 18.90 8.86
CA ARG A 198 7.41 18.75 9.26
C ARG A 198 8.24 17.94 8.26
N GLN A 199 7.65 16.90 7.64
CA GLN A 199 8.32 16.06 6.64
C GLN A 199 8.08 16.54 5.18
N ASN A 200 7.32 17.61 4.97
CA ASN A 200 7.12 18.25 3.67
C ASN A 200 7.02 19.78 3.81
N PRO A 201 8.07 20.46 4.33
CA PRO A 201 8.01 21.88 4.67
C PRO A 201 7.84 22.79 3.45
N ASP A 202 8.29 22.36 2.27
CA ASP A 202 8.16 23.11 1.02
C ASP A 202 6.85 22.83 0.26
N GLY A 203 6.00 21.93 0.76
CA GLY A 203 4.74 21.59 0.09
C GLY A 203 4.96 20.85 -1.24
N LYS A 204 6.05 20.09 -1.38
CA LYS A 204 6.36 19.32 -2.60
C LYS A 204 5.22 18.34 -2.89
N ARG A 205 4.71 18.36 -4.12
CA ARG A 205 3.60 17.50 -4.54
C ARG A 205 4.08 16.15 -5.07
N ARG A 206 3.49 15.09 -4.50
CA ARG A 206 3.64 13.68 -4.87
C ARG A 206 2.27 13.14 -5.26
N GLY A 207 2.04 12.87 -6.55
CA GLY A 207 0.70 12.58 -7.06
C GLY A 207 -0.36 13.58 -6.55
N PHE A 208 -1.39 13.07 -5.90
CA PHE A 208 -2.44 13.83 -5.18
C PHE A 208 -2.54 13.39 -3.71
N GLU A 209 -1.42 12.97 -3.14
CA GLU A 209 -1.33 12.68 -1.71
C GLU A 209 -1.51 13.95 -0.86
N VAL A 210 -2.12 13.78 0.32
CA VAL A 210 -2.19 14.80 1.36
C VAL A 210 -1.14 14.51 2.45
N PRO A 211 -0.04 15.28 2.52
CA PRO A 211 1.04 15.07 3.48
C PRO A 211 0.61 15.03 4.95
N GLU A 212 -0.31 15.89 5.39
CA GLU A 212 -0.77 15.85 6.79
C GLU A 212 -1.52 14.55 7.13
N GLU A 213 -2.27 13.99 6.17
CA GLU A 213 -2.95 12.69 6.37
C GLU A 213 -1.97 11.53 6.41
N ARG A 214 -0.90 11.60 5.60
CA ARG A 214 0.20 10.65 5.64
C ARG A 214 0.90 10.70 7.00
N ASP A 215 1.38 11.88 7.39
CA ASP A 215 2.34 12.06 8.50
C ASP A 215 1.75 11.83 9.89
N TYR A 216 0.48 12.16 10.10
CA TYR A 216 -0.11 12.19 11.44
C TYR A 216 -1.23 11.15 11.59
N TYR A 217 -1.11 10.31 12.63
CA TYR A 217 -2.08 9.28 12.97
C TYR A 217 -2.38 9.25 14.47
N PRO A 218 -3.66 9.08 14.90
CA PRO A 218 -4.87 9.05 14.07
C PRO A 218 -5.13 10.38 13.34
N TYR A 219 -5.53 10.30 12.07
CA TYR A 219 -5.78 11.52 11.31
C TYR A 219 -7.11 12.16 11.72
N TRP A 220 -7.07 13.46 12.01
CA TRP A 220 -8.20 14.21 12.56
C TRP A 220 -9.18 14.68 11.47
N GLY A 221 -8.72 14.84 10.22
CA GLY A 221 -9.56 15.17 9.08
C GLY A 221 -10.19 13.96 8.39
N PRO A 222 -11.11 14.17 7.43
CA PRO A 222 -11.59 13.10 6.56
C PRO A 222 -10.52 12.49 5.65
N THR A 223 -10.52 11.18 5.46
CA THR A 223 -9.59 10.47 4.60
C THR A 223 -10.33 9.45 3.73
N PRO A 224 -9.90 9.19 2.48
CA PRO A 224 -10.48 8.13 1.67
C PRO A 224 -10.02 6.73 2.09
N TRP A 225 -8.98 6.64 2.93
CA TRP A 225 -8.39 5.41 3.43
C TRP A 225 -9.20 4.81 4.59
N LYS A 226 -9.34 3.49 4.59
CA LYS A 226 -10.00 2.72 5.65
C LYS A 226 -8.95 1.86 6.33
N ASP A 227 -8.89 1.91 7.65
CA ASP A 227 -7.92 1.10 8.41
C ASP A 227 -8.38 -0.36 8.47
N ILE A 228 -7.43 -1.26 8.26
CA ILE A 228 -7.56 -2.72 8.37
C ILE A 228 -7.12 -3.14 9.77
N ALA A 229 -5.89 -2.76 10.12
CA ALA A 229 -5.26 -3.11 11.37
C ALA A 229 -4.19 -2.07 11.75
N ILE A 230 -4.02 -1.87 13.05
CA ILE A 230 -3.07 -0.95 13.65
C ILE A 230 -2.24 -1.75 14.66
N LEU A 231 -0.99 -2.03 14.31
CA LEU A 231 -0.07 -2.80 15.12
C LEU A 231 0.90 -1.83 15.81
N VAL A 232 0.99 -1.89 17.13
CA VAL A 232 1.64 -0.86 17.96
C VAL A 232 2.69 -1.50 18.85
N SER A 233 3.86 -0.87 18.99
CA SER A 233 4.94 -1.39 19.84
C SER A 233 4.91 -0.88 21.29
N ASP A 234 4.09 0.12 21.61
CA ASP A 234 3.99 0.70 22.95
C ASP A 234 2.56 0.59 23.54
N SER A 235 2.48 0.29 24.83
CA SER A 235 1.22 0.03 25.55
C SER A 235 0.37 1.27 25.78
N THR A 236 0.98 2.44 25.99
CA THR A 236 0.27 3.71 26.17
C THR A 236 -0.33 4.15 24.85
N THR A 237 0.47 4.14 23.77
CA THR A 237 0.01 4.42 22.41
C THR A 237 -1.08 3.44 21.96
N LYS A 238 -0.95 2.15 22.30
CA LYS A 238 -1.98 1.13 21.98
C LYS A 238 -3.31 1.43 22.67
N SER A 239 -3.28 1.82 23.94
CA SER A 239 -4.47 2.19 24.70
C SER A 239 -5.15 3.44 24.09
N ALA A 240 -4.36 4.46 23.78
CA ALA A 240 -4.87 5.68 23.13
C ALA A 240 -5.53 5.40 21.77
N ILE A 241 -4.95 4.51 20.96
CA ILE A 241 -5.52 4.12 19.66
C ILE A 241 -6.80 3.29 19.85
N ARG A 242 -6.85 2.38 20.83
CA ARG A 242 -8.08 1.62 21.14
C ARG A 242 -9.22 2.56 21.52
N ASP A 243 -8.94 3.57 22.33
CA ASP A 243 -9.94 4.57 22.73
C ASP A 243 -10.36 5.47 21.56
N HIS A 244 -9.46 5.73 20.60
CA HIS A 244 -9.82 6.40 19.35
C HIS A 244 -10.77 5.55 18.51
N VAL A 245 -10.46 4.26 18.31
CA VAL A 245 -11.26 3.34 17.49
C VAL A 245 -12.65 3.07 18.09
N LYS A 246 -12.78 3.05 19.43
CA LYS A 246 -14.06 2.77 20.11
C LYS A 246 -15.09 3.90 20.08
N ARG A 247 -14.67 5.18 19.97
CA ARG A 247 -15.58 6.33 20.19
C ARG A 247 -16.30 6.79 18.92
N ASP A 248 -15.54 7.37 17.99
CA ASP A 248 -16.09 8.04 16.80
C ASP A 248 -15.27 7.71 15.55
N TYR A 249 -14.88 6.45 15.41
CA TYR A 249 -14.11 5.99 14.26
C TYR A 249 -14.87 6.28 12.96
N GLY A 250 -14.22 7.04 12.08
CA GLY A 250 -14.74 7.45 10.79
C GLY A 250 -15.74 8.63 10.77
N LYS A 251 -16.20 9.15 11.92
CA LYS A 251 -16.94 10.43 11.92
C LYS A 251 -15.95 11.57 11.93
N LYS A 252 -16.02 12.44 10.92
CA LYS A 252 -15.11 13.57 10.74
C LYS A 252 -15.90 14.81 10.37
N TRP A 253 -15.27 15.97 10.47
CA TRP A 253 -15.95 17.25 10.25
C TRP A 253 -15.23 18.10 9.21
N LEU A 254 -16.03 18.85 8.46
CA LEU A 254 -15.59 19.81 7.45
C LEU A 254 -16.44 21.07 7.53
N CYS A 255 -15.83 22.21 7.20
CA CYS A 255 -16.59 23.44 6.99
C CYS A 255 -17.09 23.52 5.56
N ILE A 256 -18.41 23.54 5.35
CA ILE A 256 -19.03 23.75 4.04
C ILE A 256 -19.52 25.19 3.94
N ILE A 257 -19.13 25.89 2.89
CA ILE A 257 -19.43 27.32 2.74
C ILE A 257 -19.91 27.64 1.32
N ASP A 258 -20.72 28.69 1.20
CA ASP A 258 -21.12 29.25 -0.08
C ASP A 258 -19.97 30.00 -0.77
N ASP A 259 -19.93 29.96 -2.09
CA ASP A 259 -18.93 30.70 -2.89
C ASP A 259 -18.99 32.21 -2.62
N GLY A 260 -17.83 32.83 -2.42
CA GLY A 260 -17.68 34.25 -2.12
C GLY A 260 -17.78 34.61 -0.64
N VAL A 261 -18.32 33.73 0.21
CA VAL A 261 -18.45 34.00 1.65
C VAL A 261 -17.09 33.84 2.34
N ALA A 262 -16.77 34.75 3.26
CA ALA A 262 -15.49 34.82 3.98
C ALA A 262 -14.26 34.77 3.06
N LYS A 263 -14.35 35.40 1.87
CA LYS A 263 -13.31 35.38 0.82
C LYS A 263 -12.98 33.97 0.30
N THR A 264 -13.84 32.98 0.57
CA THR A 264 -13.68 31.63 0.02
C THR A 264 -14.08 31.63 -1.45
N ILE A 265 -13.18 31.14 -2.30
CA ILE A 265 -13.44 30.95 -3.72
C ILE A 265 -13.59 29.46 -3.97
N CYS A 266 -14.79 29.03 -4.32
CA CYS A 266 -15.06 27.64 -4.59
C CYS A 266 -14.49 27.19 -5.95
N PRO A 267 -13.99 25.95 -6.04
CA PRO A 267 -13.47 25.43 -7.30
C PRO A 267 -14.53 25.43 -8.39
N LYS A 268 -14.08 25.58 -9.64
CA LYS A 268 -14.94 25.49 -10.81
C LYS A 268 -15.25 24.04 -11.15
N VAL A 269 -16.47 23.79 -11.62
CA VAL A 269 -16.89 22.47 -12.13
C VAL A 269 -16.83 22.42 -13.66
N SER A 270 -16.53 21.23 -14.19
CA SER A 270 -16.22 20.99 -15.61
C SER A 270 -17.33 21.41 -16.58
N GLN A 271 -18.60 21.42 -16.17
CA GLN A 271 -19.69 21.60 -17.14
C GLN A 271 -20.01 23.05 -17.52
N LYS A 272 -19.48 24.09 -16.84
CA LYS A 272 -19.81 25.50 -17.19
C LYS A 272 -18.72 26.55 -16.95
N ASN A 273 -17.48 26.15 -16.59
CA ASN A 273 -16.45 27.08 -16.08
C ASN A 273 -16.97 27.99 -14.93
N LYS A 274 -18.09 27.57 -14.31
CA LYS A 274 -18.79 28.25 -13.23
C LYS A 274 -18.26 27.70 -11.92
N ARG A 275 -18.08 28.59 -10.94
CA ARG A 275 -17.75 28.20 -9.57
C ARG A 275 -18.87 27.34 -9.00
N ASN A 276 -18.51 26.32 -8.23
CA ASN A 276 -19.48 25.56 -7.49
C ASN A 276 -20.15 26.47 -6.47
N ALA A 277 -21.46 26.31 -6.24
CA ALA A 277 -22.20 27.13 -5.28
C ALA A 277 -21.67 26.93 -3.85
N LYS A 278 -21.25 25.71 -3.52
CA LYS A 278 -20.68 25.33 -2.23
C LYS A 278 -19.40 24.54 -2.39
N CYS A 279 -18.53 24.63 -1.39
CA CYS A 279 -17.32 23.82 -1.31
C CYS A 279 -16.84 23.68 0.13
N VAL A 280 -15.84 22.82 0.33
CA VAL A 280 -15.09 22.79 1.59
C VAL A 280 -14.23 24.04 1.73
N ALA A 281 -14.43 24.75 2.83
CA ALA A 281 -13.71 25.95 3.21
C ALA A 281 -12.36 25.62 3.89
N ARG A 282 -11.58 26.66 4.18
CA ARG A 282 -10.28 26.50 4.82
C ARG A 282 -10.34 26.13 6.31
N PHE A 283 -11.47 26.41 6.96
CA PHE A 283 -11.64 26.37 8.41
C PHE A 283 -11.71 24.95 8.96
N ILE A 284 -11.09 24.75 10.12
CA ILE A 284 -10.86 23.42 10.69
C ILE A 284 -11.46 23.24 12.09
N THR A 285 -12.11 24.27 12.62
CA THR A 285 -12.88 24.22 13.86
C THR A 285 -14.31 24.68 13.62
N GLN A 286 -15.22 24.28 14.51
CA GLN A 286 -16.61 24.71 14.47
C GLN A 286 -16.74 26.22 14.54
N ASP A 287 -16.08 26.85 15.52
CA ASP A 287 -16.19 28.30 15.76
C ASP A 287 -15.68 29.12 14.56
N SER A 288 -14.53 28.74 14.00
CA SER A 288 -13.99 29.45 12.83
C SER A 288 -14.85 29.23 11.58
N CYS A 289 -15.48 28.06 11.45
CA CYS A 289 -16.41 27.80 10.35
C CYS A 289 -17.69 28.63 10.48
N GLN A 290 -18.34 28.58 11.64
CA GLN A 290 -19.61 29.26 11.90
C GLN A 290 -19.43 30.79 11.91
N GLY A 291 -18.35 31.29 12.53
CA GLY A 291 -18.01 32.72 12.51
C GLY A 291 -17.71 33.24 11.10
N ALA A 292 -17.31 32.36 10.18
CA ALA A 292 -17.14 32.69 8.77
C ALA A 292 -18.42 32.53 7.92
N GLY A 293 -19.56 32.19 8.53
CA GLY A 293 -20.82 31.95 7.82
C GLY A 293 -20.91 30.58 7.14
N GLY A 294 -20.04 29.64 7.50
CA GLY A 294 -20.07 28.26 7.01
C GLY A 294 -20.84 27.31 7.93
N SER A 295 -21.18 26.15 7.38
CA SER A 295 -21.82 25.04 8.09
C SER A 295 -20.79 24.00 8.50
N TRP A 296 -20.61 23.83 9.82
CA TRP A 296 -19.80 22.74 10.37
C TRP A 296 -20.52 21.40 10.18
N THR A 297 -20.03 20.58 9.26
CA THR A 297 -20.76 19.42 8.75
C THR A 297 -20.02 18.13 9.06
N GLN A 298 -20.72 17.18 9.70
CA GLN A 298 -20.20 15.85 9.97
C GLN A 298 -20.33 14.96 8.72
N VAL A 299 -19.27 14.22 8.40
CA VAL A 299 -19.21 13.23 7.33
C VAL A 299 -18.71 11.89 7.88
N GLN A 300 -19.11 10.79 7.25
CA GLN A 300 -18.69 9.43 7.57
C GLN A 300 -17.65 8.97 6.55
N THR A 301 -16.47 8.54 6.99
CA THR A 301 -15.34 8.18 6.12
C THR A 301 -15.10 6.67 6.02
N ASN A 302 -15.43 5.91 7.06
CA ASN A 302 -15.27 4.44 7.12
C ASN A 302 -16.51 3.71 6.57
N PHE A 303 -17.07 4.17 5.45
CA PHE A 303 -18.11 3.40 4.74
C PHE A 303 -17.53 2.73 3.49
N ILE A 304 -18.15 1.65 3.07
CA ILE A 304 -17.79 0.88 1.87
C ILE A 304 -18.85 0.98 0.77
N GLU A 305 -20.13 1.18 1.12
CA GLU A 305 -21.23 1.36 0.16
C GLU A 305 -22.31 2.30 0.67
N LYS A 306 -23.10 2.85 -0.26
CA LYS A 306 -24.28 3.69 -0.01
C LYS A 306 -25.53 2.97 -0.49
N PHE A 307 -26.65 3.11 0.22
CA PHE A 307 -27.95 2.59 -0.21
C PHE A 307 -29.10 3.51 0.19
N ALA A 308 -30.23 3.37 -0.49
CA ALA A 308 -31.45 4.08 -0.16
C ALA A 308 -32.03 3.53 1.15
N SER A 309 -31.75 4.20 2.26
CA SER A 309 -32.31 3.87 3.58
C SER A 309 -32.40 5.12 4.45
N LYS A 310 -33.18 5.00 5.54
CA LYS A 310 -33.43 6.05 6.53
C LYS A 310 -32.33 6.18 7.60
N ASP A 311 -31.29 5.33 7.59
CA ASP A 311 -30.13 5.49 8.45
C ASP A 311 -29.33 6.74 8.05
N LYS A 312 -28.92 7.55 9.03
CA LYS A 312 -28.66 8.99 8.85
C LYS A 312 -27.17 9.34 8.84
N GLY A 313 -26.44 9.06 7.78
CA GLY A 313 -25.04 9.49 7.60
C GLY A 313 -24.81 10.30 6.34
N VAL A 314 -23.87 11.25 6.34
CA VAL A 314 -23.40 11.91 5.10
C VAL A 314 -22.13 11.20 4.68
N ALA A 315 -22.14 10.52 3.53
CA ALA A 315 -20.96 9.85 3.00
C ALA A 315 -19.85 10.86 2.66
N TYR A 316 -18.62 10.59 3.09
CA TYR A 316 -17.46 11.34 2.66
C TYR A 316 -17.03 10.90 1.25
N GLU A 317 -17.28 11.75 0.25
CA GLU A 317 -16.97 11.44 -1.15
C GLU A 317 -15.74 12.24 -1.64
N PRO A 318 -14.54 11.65 -1.62
CA PRO A 318 -13.28 12.37 -1.85
C PRO A 318 -13.13 12.96 -3.27
N HIS A 319 -13.96 12.51 -4.21
CA HIS A 319 -13.98 12.98 -5.60
C HIS A 319 -14.91 14.18 -5.83
N LEU A 320 -15.71 14.60 -4.83
CA LEU A 320 -16.68 15.69 -4.95
C LEU A 320 -16.19 16.95 -4.24
N ILE A 321 -16.39 18.13 -4.84
CA ILE A 321 -16.03 19.43 -4.23
C ILE A 321 -16.68 19.67 -2.86
N THR A 322 -17.92 19.21 -2.69
CA THR A 322 -18.70 19.29 -1.44
C THR A 322 -18.56 18.03 -0.59
N GLN A 323 -17.74 17.06 -1.01
CA GLN A 323 -17.42 15.83 -0.27
C GLN A 323 -18.64 14.98 0.13
N GLY A 324 -19.64 14.88 -0.75
CA GLY A 324 -20.86 14.07 -0.54
C GLY A 324 -22.00 14.79 0.18
N THR A 325 -21.74 15.97 0.75
CA THR A 325 -22.74 16.73 1.51
C THR A 325 -23.93 17.22 0.68
N ALA A 326 -23.80 17.32 -0.65
CA ALA A 326 -24.89 17.70 -1.54
C ALA A 326 -25.96 16.59 -1.68
N GLU A 327 -25.60 15.33 -1.45
CA GLU A 327 -26.53 14.19 -1.52
C GLU A 327 -27.33 14.01 -0.22
N GLY A 328 -26.95 14.73 0.85
CA GLY A 328 -27.61 14.67 2.14
C GLY A 328 -27.35 13.37 2.89
N LYS A 329 -28.32 12.98 3.74
CA LYS A 329 -28.23 11.77 4.56
C LYS A 329 -28.62 10.53 3.76
N GLN A 330 -27.83 9.46 3.91
CA GLN A 330 -27.91 8.21 3.16
C GLN A 330 -27.70 7.02 4.09
N GLY A 331 -28.25 5.86 3.72
CA GLY A 331 -27.88 4.60 4.34
C GLY A 331 -26.45 4.23 3.97
N LEU A 332 -25.63 3.89 4.96
CA LEU A 332 -24.21 3.57 4.77
C LEU A 332 -23.91 2.17 5.29
N VAL A 333 -23.19 1.39 4.49
CA VAL A 333 -22.55 0.15 4.94
C VAL A 333 -21.18 0.53 5.47
N LEU A 334 -20.94 0.35 6.78
CA LEU A 334 -19.66 0.67 7.39
C LEU A 334 -18.63 -0.42 7.09
N ALA A 335 -17.37 -0.02 6.95
CA ALA A 335 -16.23 -0.94 7.00
C ALA A 335 -16.12 -1.54 8.40
N ASP A 336 -15.57 -2.75 8.48
CA ASP A 336 -15.19 -3.37 9.74
C ASP A 336 -14.26 -2.42 10.53
N SER A 337 -14.42 -2.39 11.85
CA SER A 337 -13.51 -1.61 12.70
C SER A 337 -12.12 -2.23 12.70
N PRO A 338 -11.05 -1.43 12.66
CA PRO A 338 -9.69 -1.96 12.60
C PRO A 338 -9.30 -2.68 13.88
N GLU A 339 -8.53 -3.74 13.74
CA GLU A 339 -7.92 -4.42 14.88
C GLU A 339 -6.76 -3.60 15.45
N VAL A 340 -6.65 -3.52 16.79
CA VAL A 340 -5.53 -2.84 17.47
C VAL A 340 -4.70 -3.86 18.24
N LEU A 341 -3.55 -4.21 17.67
CA LEU A 341 -2.71 -5.35 18.03
C LEU A 341 -1.31 -4.89 18.45
N ASP A 342 -0.53 -5.80 19.02
CA ASP A 342 0.90 -5.58 19.21
C ASP A 342 1.63 -5.74 17.87
N ALA A 343 2.62 -4.89 17.63
CA ALA A 343 3.49 -5.03 16.46
C ALA A 343 4.41 -6.26 16.61
N PRO A 344 4.57 -7.08 15.55
CA PRO A 344 5.49 -8.21 15.60
C PRO A 344 6.91 -7.71 15.84
N SER A 345 7.61 -8.22 16.84
CA SER A 345 8.94 -7.69 17.18
C SER A 345 9.95 -7.94 16.07
N THR A 346 10.64 -6.90 15.60
CA THR A 346 11.73 -7.01 14.61
C THR A 346 12.96 -6.26 15.09
N VAL A 347 14.14 -6.72 14.66
CA VAL A 347 15.42 -6.08 14.97
C VAL A 347 15.83 -5.14 13.83
N VAL A 348 16.48 -4.03 14.18
CA VAL A 348 16.94 -3.02 13.23
C VAL A 348 17.85 -3.64 12.17
N ASN A 349 17.61 -3.41 10.87
CA ASN A 349 18.42 -3.90 9.74
C ASN A 349 18.50 -5.44 9.55
N HIS A 350 17.56 -6.23 10.07
CA HIS A 350 17.62 -7.72 9.98
C HIS A 350 16.78 -8.33 8.85
N ASN A 351 16.77 -7.71 7.66
CA ASN A 351 16.03 -8.16 6.46
C ASN A 351 14.53 -8.48 6.72
N GLY A 352 13.95 -7.85 7.74
CA GLY A 352 12.54 -7.96 8.14
C GLY A 352 12.10 -9.33 8.65
N MET A 353 13.02 -10.14 9.17
CA MET A 353 12.66 -11.28 10.03
C MET A 353 12.26 -10.78 11.42
N ASN A 354 11.13 -11.28 11.91
CA ASN A 354 10.67 -11.05 13.27
C ASN A 354 11.34 -12.01 14.26
N MET A 355 11.13 -11.77 15.55
CA MET A 355 11.70 -12.56 16.64
C MET A 355 11.22 -14.02 16.66
N ASP A 356 10.11 -14.35 15.98
CA ASP A 356 9.63 -15.73 15.78
C ASP A 356 10.33 -16.47 14.63
N GLY A 357 11.29 -15.83 13.96
CA GLY A 357 11.94 -16.38 12.78
C GLY A 357 11.02 -16.46 11.57
N LYS A 358 10.05 -15.54 11.45
CA LYS A 358 9.15 -15.39 10.29
C LYS A 358 9.19 -13.96 9.78
N PHE A 359 8.68 -13.73 8.57
CA PHE A 359 8.46 -12.37 8.11
C PHE A 359 7.23 -11.78 8.78
N SER A 360 7.24 -10.47 8.99
CA SER A 360 6.08 -9.75 9.48
C SER A 360 4.92 -9.85 8.50
N SER A 361 3.77 -10.33 8.98
CA SER A 361 2.57 -10.49 8.18
C SER A 361 1.29 -10.24 8.98
N TYR A 362 0.19 -10.01 8.26
CA TYR A 362 -1.15 -9.83 8.79
C TYR A 362 -2.19 -10.47 7.87
N LYS A 363 -3.15 -11.21 8.42
CA LYS A 363 -4.23 -11.83 7.64
C LYS A 363 -5.37 -10.84 7.43
N TRP A 364 -5.45 -10.26 6.24
CA TRP A 364 -6.51 -9.34 5.86
C TRP A 364 -7.77 -10.10 5.43
N LYS A 365 -8.87 -9.89 6.16
CA LYS A 365 -10.23 -10.24 5.71
C LYS A 365 -10.67 -9.23 4.65
N ILE A 366 -10.76 -9.67 3.39
CA ILE A 366 -11.20 -8.80 2.30
C ILE A 366 -12.63 -8.32 2.59
N PRO A 367 -12.95 -7.03 2.51
CA PRO A 367 -14.29 -6.51 2.81
C PRO A 367 -15.37 -7.13 1.92
N HIS A 368 -16.56 -7.31 2.50
CA HIS A 368 -17.78 -7.70 1.78
C HIS A 368 -18.50 -6.44 1.27
N PHE A 369 -18.71 -6.35 -0.03
CA PHE A 369 -19.48 -5.28 -0.67
C PHE A 369 -20.88 -5.81 -1.04
N PRO A 370 -21.95 -5.42 -0.33
CA PRO A 370 -23.31 -5.93 -0.55
C PRO A 370 -23.83 -5.79 -1.98
N SER A 371 -23.43 -4.77 -2.73
CA SER A 371 -23.82 -4.59 -4.13
C SER A 371 -23.33 -5.70 -5.07
N ASN A 372 -22.32 -6.48 -4.65
CA ASN A 372 -21.56 -7.40 -5.50
C ASN A 372 -20.93 -6.70 -6.73
N THR A 373 -20.72 -5.38 -6.67
CA THR A 373 -20.02 -4.64 -7.73
C THR A 373 -18.52 -4.86 -7.60
N PRO A 374 -17.81 -5.30 -8.66
CA PRO A 374 -16.36 -5.40 -8.63
C PRO A 374 -15.68 -4.10 -8.19
N GLN A 375 -14.60 -4.20 -7.42
CA GLN A 375 -13.90 -3.06 -6.87
C GLN A 375 -12.47 -2.97 -7.40
N ARG A 376 -11.98 -1.75 -7.56
CA ARG A 376 -10.57 -1.42 -7.75
C ARG A 376 -10.03 -0.83 -6.49
N CYS A 377 -9.01 -1.47 -5.92
CA CYS A 377 -8.48 -1.09 -4.63
C CYS A 377 -6.96 -0.91 -4.66
N VAL A 378 -6.46 -0.12 -3.70
CA VAL A 378 -5.03 -0.02 -3.38
C VAL A 378 -4.88 -0.30 -1.89
N LEU A 379 -3.87 -1.10 -1.55
CA LEU A 379 -3.42 -1.32 -0.17
C LEU A 379 -2.31 -0.31 0.15
N ARG A 380 -2.31 0.20 1.37
CA ARG A 380 -1.25 1.06 1.93
C ARG A 380 -0.77 0.50 3.25
N ILE A 381 0.54 0.51 3.45
CA ILE A 381 1.17 0.38 4.76
C ILE A 381 1.74 1.73 5.16
N ARG A 382 1.56 2.14 6.42
CA ARG A 382 2.33 3.21 7.03
C ARG A 382 3.15 2.66 8.18
N TYR A 383 4.36 3.15 8.30
CA TYR A 383 5.27 2.84 9.38
C TYR A 383 5.69 4.14 10.05
N ASN A 384 5.10 4.43 11.20
CA ASN A 384 5.39 5.63 11.96
C ASN A 384 6.37 5.27 13.06
N ILE A 385 7.55 5.88 13.07
CA ILE A 385 8.53 5.72 14.15
C ILE A 385 8.66 7.00 14.94
N THR A 386 8.97 6.87 16.23
CA THR A 386 9.37 7.98 17.07
C THR A 386 10.35 7.55 18.14
N THR A 387 11.04 8.54 18.71
CA THR A 387 12.01 8.37 19.80
C THR A 387 11.45 8.95 21.10
N LYS A 388 12.10 8.65 22.22
CA LYS A 388 11.74 9.24 23.52
C LYS A 388 11.97 10.75 23.59
N ASP A 389 12.82 11.28 22.70
CA ASP A 389 13.11 12.72 22.61
C ASP A 389 11.94 13.49 21.96
N VAL A 390 11.17 12.83 21.07
CA VAL A 390 9.97 13.41 20.45
C VAL A 390 8.75 12.48 20.61
N PRO A 391 8.23 12.27 21.84
CA PRO A 391 7.10 11.40 22.07
C PRO A 391 5.87 11.87 21.27
N ARG A 392 4.95 10.94 20.97
CA ARG A 392 3.76 11.22 20.12
C ARG A 392 2.81 12.27 20.69
N THR A 393 2.94 12.59 21.97
CA THR A 393 2.17 13.64 22.65
C THR A 393 2.67 15.04 22.34
N PHE A 394 3.81 15.18 21.63
CA PHE A 394 4.34 16.50 21.28
C PHE A 394 3.37 17.27 20.38
N THR A 395 3.23 18.55 20.71
CA THR A 395 2.42 19.52 19.98
C THR A 395 3.30 20.71 19.57
N VAL A 396 2.69 21.73 18.98
CA VAL A 396 3.36 23.00 18.67
C VAL A 396 4.05 23.64 19.87
N SER A 397 3.58 23.41 21.11
CA SER A 397 4.21 23.94 22.32
C SER A 397 5.59 23.36 22.61
N ASN A 398 5.96 22.25 21.95
CA ASN A 398 7.25 21.58 22.12
C ASN A 398 8.29 21.99 21.06
N ASN A 399 7.95 22.87 20.12
CA ASN A 399 8.83 23.19 18.99
C ASN A 399 10.18 23.79 19.39
N ASP A 400 10.22 24.56 20.48
CA ASP A 400 11.44 25.22 20.96
C ASP A 400 12.36 24.27 21.77
N GLY A 401 11.93 23.04 22.03
CA GLY A 401 12.68 22.08 22.85
C GLY A 401 13.77 21.29 22.10
N GLU A 402 13.68 21.22 20.77
CA GLU A 402 14.51 20.32 19.95
C GLU A 402 15.28 21.08 18.87
N GLU A 403 16.62 21.07 18.97
CA GLU A 403 17.52 21.73 18.02
C GLU A 403 18.41 20.71 17.29
N ASN A 404 18.86 21.09 16.09
CA ASN A 404 19.85 20.30 15.38
C ASN A 404 21.22 20.44 16.04
N ASN A 405 21.90 19.31 16.18
CA ASN A 405 23.24 19.19 16.74
C ASN A 405 23.44 19.91 18.09
N PRO A 406 22.65 19.58 19.13
CA PRO A 406 22.74 20.22 20.42
C PRO A 406 24.09 19.91 21.10
N LYS A 407 24.47 20.74 22.06
CA LYS A 407 25.71 20.57 22.82
C LYS A 407 25.45 19.80 24.12
N THR A 408 26.41 18.97 24.50
CA THR A 408 26.44 18.28 25.80
C THR A 408 27.79 18.48 26.48
N LEU A 409 27.89 18.14 27.77
CA LEU A 409 29.14 18.20 28.53
C LEU A 409 29.77 16.80 28.61
N ALA A 410 31.10 16.74 28.49
CA ALA A 410 31.85 15.53 28.80
C ALA A 410 31.85 15.26 30.32
N VAL A 411 32.42 14.12 30.72
CA VAL A 411 32.47 13.68 32.14
C VAL A 411 33.22 14.64 33.06
N ASP A 412 34.03 15.55 32.50
CA ASP A 412 34.74 16.60 33.25
C ASP A 412 33.86 17.82 33.61
N GLY A 413 32.61 17.86 33.13
CA GLY A 413 31.65 18.94 33.34
C GLY A 413 32.02 20.27 32.66
N LYS A 414 33.08 20.32 31.83
CA LYS A 414 33.62 21.54 31.23
C LYS A 414 33.70 21.46 29.72
N THR A 415 34.15 20.34 29.19
CA THR A 415 34.36 20.15 27.76
C THR A 415 33.01 20.02 27.06
N LYS A 416 32.70 20.95 26.16
CA LYS A 416 31.49 20.92 25.34
C LYS A 416 31.69 20.01 24.13
N LEU A 417 30.87 18.98 24.02
CA LEU A 417 30.76 18.09 22.86
C LEU A 417 29.50 18.44 22.06
N GLN A 418 29.50 18.13 20.77
CA GLN A 418 28.33 18.30 19.92
C GLN A 418 27.74 16.92 19.58
N LEU A 419 26.44 16.76 19.80
CA LEU A 419 25.70 15.60 19.35
C LEU A 419 25.42 15.73 17.84
N ALA A 420 25.49 14.64 17.09
CA ALA A 420 25.13 14.62 15.68
C ALA A 420 23.62 14.31 15.51
N LEU A 421 22.77 15.18 16.08
CA LEU A 421 21.32 15.01 16.10
C LEU A 421 20.66 15.78 14.96
N ASN A 422 19.75 15.13 14.24
CA ASN A 422 18.90 15.76 13.23
C ASN A 422 17.43 15.61 13.63
N THR A 423 16.77 16.70 14.00
CA THR A 423 15.37 16.75 14.44
C THR A 423 14.39 16.28 13.35
N ALA A 424 14.79 16.34 12.08
CA ALA A 424 14.02 15.77 10.97
C ALA A 424 13.98 14.23 11.02
N GLN A 425 14.87 13.58 11.78
CA GLN A 425 14.99 12.12 11.88
C GLN A 425 14.39 11.52 13.17
N LEU A 426 14.04 12.32 14.18
CA LEU A 426 13.60 11.81 15.49
C LEU A 426 12.20 11.19 15.51
N GLY A 427 11.34 11.57 14.55
CA GLY A 427 10.02 10.95 14.34
C GLY A 427 9.62 11.01 12.87
N ARG A 428 9.36 9.87 12.24
CA ARG A 428 9.16 9.81 10.78
C ARG A 428 8.03 8.87 10.40
N THR A 429 7.47 9.14 9.23
CA THR A 429 6.41 8.33 8.65
C THR A 429 6.85 7.86 7.28
N PHE A 430 6.94 6.55 7.16
CA PHE A 430 7.26 5.87 5.91
C PHE A 430 6.02 5.19 5.39
N GLN A 431 5.94 4.98 4.08
CA GLN A 431 4.83 4.23 3.52
C GLN A 431 5.24 3.50 2.25
N ASP A 432 4.48 2.43 1.99
CA ASP A 432 4.42 1.82 0.67
C ASP A 432 2.96 1.60 0.30
N ARG A 433 2.69 1.52 -1.00
CA ARG A 433 1.36 1.27 -1.55
C ARG A 433 1.44 0.20 -2.61
N SER A 434 0.53 -0.76 -2.57
CA SER A 434 0.44 -1.78 -3.60
C SER A 434 0.15 -1.16 -4.97
N HIS A 435 0.42 -1.91 -6.04
CA HIS A 435 -0.30 -1.68 -7.30
C HIS A 435 -1.81 -1.89 -7.12
N VAL A 436 -2.61 -1.44 -8.08
CA VAL A 436 -4.05 -1.70 -8.08
C VAL A 436 -4.35 -3.20 -8.02
N ILE A 437 -5.29 -3.55 -7.15
CA ILE A 437 -5.85 -4.89 -6.95
C ILE A 437 -7.32 -4.85 -7.34
N HIS A 438 -7.83 -5.93 -7.90
CA HIS A 438 -9.25 -6.09 -8.21
C HIS A 438 -9.92 -7.00 -7.19
N LEU A 439 -11.06 -6.56 -6.66
CA LEU A 439 -11.93 -7.41 -5.85
C LEU A 439 -13.09 -7.92 -6.71
N LYS A 440 -13.25 -9.24 -6.77
CA LYS A 440 -14.31 -9.93 -7.52
C LYS A 440 -15.46 -10.32 -6.59
N PRO A 441 -16.72 -10.18 -7.03
CA PRO A 441 -17.85 -10.63 -6.23
C PRO A 441 -17.88 -12.15 -6.13
N ARG A 442 -18.43 -12.67 -5.03
CA ARG A 442 -18.58 -14.12 -4.86
C ARG A 442 -19.62 -14.72 -5.81
N SER A 443 -20.52 -13.90 -6.36
CA SER A 443 -21.52 -14.33 -7.35
C SER A 443 -20.90 -14.91 -8.63
N SER A 444 -19.62 -14.63 -8.93
CA SER A 444 -18.94 -15.25 -10.08
C SER A 444 -18.41 -16.67 -9.78
N LEU A 445 -18.44 -17.13 -8.52
CA LEU A 445 -18.16 -18.52 -8.15
C LEU A 445 -19.38 -19.42 -8.39
N LEU A 446 -19.14 -20.71 -8.60
CA LEU A 446 -20.21 -21.72 -8.58
C LEU A 446 -20.97 -21.66 -7.24
N GLN A 447 -22.30 -21.78 -7.30
CA GLN A 447 -23.21 -21.57 -6.15
C GLN A 447 -22.78 -22.32 -4.88
N LYS A 448 -22.31 -23.56 -5.02
CA LYS A 448 -21.88 -24.41 -3.90
C LYS A 448 -20.63 -23.89 -3.15
N PHE A 449 -19.83 -23.02 -3.76
CA PHE A 449 -18.60 -22.46 -3.18
C PHE A 449 -18.74 -21.01 -2.69
N GLN A 450 -19.89 -20.38 -2.93
CA GLN A 450 -20.12 -18.98 -2.53
C GLN A 450 -20.11 -18.78 -1.00
N ASN A 451 -20.24 -19.84 -0.21
CA ASN A 451 -20.19 -19.80 1.25
C ASN A 451 -18.92 -20.48 1.84
N SER A 452 -17.94 -20.87 1.03
CA SER A 452 -16.68 -21.44 1.51
C SER A 452 -15.74 -20.35 2.07
N LYS A 453 -14.76 -20.72 2.90
CA LYS A 453 -13.62 -19.84 3.14
C LYS A 453 -12.69 -19.85 1.93
N ILE A 454 -12.10 -18.72 1.61
CA ILE A 454 -11.14 -18.58 0.50
C ILE A 454 -9.82 -18.10 1.09
N PHE A 455 -8.72 -18.76 0.71
CA PHE A 455 -7.37 -18.39 1.09
C PHE A 455 -6.51 -18.17 -0.15
N TYR A 456 -5.72 -17.11 -0.14
CA TYR A 456 -4.78 -16.82 -1.22
C TYR A 456 -3.36 -17.21 -0.86
N ILE A 457 -2.67 -17.79 -1.83
CA ILE A 457 -1.22 -17.98 -1.84
C ILE A 457 -0.65 -17.08 -2.93
N GLY A 458 0.11 -16.09 -2.50
CA GLY A 458 0.80 -15.13 -3.34
C GLY A 458 2.13 -15.66 -3.86
N GLY A 459 2.41 -15.45 -5.14
CA GLY A 459 3.79 -15.39 -5.63
C GLY A 459 4.31 -13.96 -5.50
N MET A 460 5.43 -13.79 -4.81
CA MET A 460 6.06 -12.51 -4.54
C MET A 460 7.55 -12.53 -4.88
N GLY A 461 8.21 -11.39 -4.72
CA GLY A 461 9.63 -11.23 -5.00
C GLY A 461 9.90 -10.81 -6.44
N LYS A 462 11.16 -10.46 -6.72
CA LYS A 462 11.61 -10.03 -8.05
C LYS A 462 12.89 -10.77 -8.45
N ARG A 463 13.20 -10.78 -9.73
CA ARG A 463 14.44 -11.36 -10.28
C ARG A 463 15.71 -10.83 -9.59
N GLY A 464 16.55 -11.75 -9.15
CA GLY A 464 17.91 -11.49 -8.64
C GLY A 464 18.24 -12.34 -7.41
N ASN A 465 19.51 -12.29 -7.01
CA ASN A 465 19.94 -12.77 -5.70
C ASN A 465 19.59 -11.76 -4.58
N ILE A 466 19.83 -12.12 -3.31
CA ILE A 466 19.50 -11.26 -2.16
C ILE A 466 20.11 -9.86 -2.26
N VAL A 467 21.35 -9.71 -2.71
CA VAL A 467 22.03 -8.40 -2.79
C VAL A 467 21.42 -7.54 -3.90
N GLN A 468 21.10 -8.16 -5.04
CA GLN A 468 20.51 -7.48 -6.19
C GLN A 468 19.06 -7.06 -5.92
N THR A 469 18.31 -7.88 -5.20
CA THR A 469 16.89 -7.62 -4.93
C THR A 469 16.68 -6.69 -3.75
N TYR A 470 17.58 -6.69 -2.76
CA TYR A 470 17.50 -5.82 -1.58
C TYR A 470 17.31 -4.34 -1.97
N PRO A 471 16.37 -3.60 -1.34
CA PRO A 471 15.58 -3.98 -0.16
C PRO A 471 14.24 -4.68 -0.46
N ALA A 472 13.96 -5.01 -1.72
CA ALA A 472 12.91 -5.98 -2.03
C ALA A 472 13.41 -7.41 -1.74
N MET A 473 12.60 -8.41 -2.09
CA MET A 473 12.92 -9.82 -1.85
C MET A 473 13.11 -10.63 -3.13
N GLU A 474 13.91 -11.69 -3.00
CA GLU A 474 13.94 -12.82 -3.93
C GLU A 474 12.59 -13.52 -3.99
N TYR A 475 12.37 -14.36 -5.00
CA TYR A 475 11.09 -15.02 -5.23
C TYR A 475 10.69 -16.01 -4.14
N ARG A 476 9.44 -15.89 -3.68
CA ARG A 476 8.86 -16.77 -2.66
C ARG A 476 7.34 -16.87 -2.82
N PHE A 477 6.77 -17.89 -2.18
CA PHE A 477 5.33 -17.96 -1.93
C PHE A 477 5.01 -17.34 -0.57
N THR A 478 3.83 -16.73 -0.44
CA THR A 478 3.33 -16.26 0.87
C THR A 478 1.82 -16.49 1.00
N PRO A 479 1.34 -17.12 2.08
CA PRO A 479 2.15 -17.81 3.09
C PRO A 479 2.91 -18.99 2.49
N GLU A 480 4.14 -19.24 2.96
CA GLU A 480 4.89 -20.45 2.56
C GLU A 480 4.24 -21.73 3.07
N ARG A 481 3.56 -21.65 4.22
CA ARG A 481 2.87 -22.80 4.82
C ARG A 481 1.47 -22.40 5.21
N ILE A 482 0.49 -23.15 4.73
CA ILE A 482 -0.92 -22.94 5.06
C ILE A 482 -1.57 -24.25 5.49
N THR A 483 -2.50 -24.17 6.44
CA THR A 483 -3.33 -25.29 6.88
C THR A 483 -4.79 -24.96 6.57
N VAL A 484 -5.47 -25.87 5.88
CA VAL A 484 -6.86 -25.74 5.43
C VAL A 484 -7.59 -27.07 5.60
N THR A 485 -8.88 -27.09 5.30
CA THR A 485 -9.73 -28.29 5.27
C THR A 485 -10.13 -28.65 3.83
N THR A 486 -10.73 -29.81 3.62
CA THR A 486 -11.26 -30.23 2.30
C THR A 486 -12.46 -29.39 1.81
N ASN A 487 -12.97 -28.48 2.64
CA ASN A 487 -14.09 -27.58 2.33
C ASN A 487 -13.64 -26.15 1.98
N ASP A 488 -12.38 -25.84 2.27
CA ASP A 488 -11.80 -24.53 2.02
C ASP A 488 -11.33 -24.42 0.57
N VAL A 489 -11.42 -23.20 0.04
CA VAL A 489 -10.97 -22.86 -1.30
C VAL A 489 -9.60 -22.19 -1.22
N LEU A 490 -8.70 -22.61 -2.10
CA LEU A 490 -7.36 -22.07 -2.31
C LEU A 490 -7.28 -21.40 -3.67
N CYS A 491 -6.62 -20.26 -3.71
CA CYS A 491 -6.34 -19.51 -4.91
C CYS A 491 -4.85 -19.16 -4.96
N PHE A 492 -4.18 -19.43 -6.08
CA PHE A 492 -2.88 -18.82 -6.33
C PHE A 492 -3.09 -17.47 -7.00
N ALA A 493 -2.19 -16.52 -6.78
CA ALA A 493 -2.11 -15.30 -7.57
C ALA A 493 -0.67 -14.78 -7.54
N TRP A 494 -0.11 -14.36 -8.67
CA TRP A 494 1.24 -13.78 -8.70
C TRP A 494 1.35 -12.65 -9.70
N SER A 495 2.23 -11.72 -9.36
CA SER A 495 2.54 -10.56 -10.19
C SER A 495 4.02 -10.58 -10.51
N GLY A 496 4.35 -10.42 -11.79
CA GLY A 496 5.71 -10.41 -12.31
C GLY A 496 5.85 -9.43 -13.47
N SER A 497 7.09 -9.12 -13.82
CA SER A 497 7.45 -8.13 -14.85
C SER A 497 8.38 -8.72 -15.92
N ASN A 498 8.38 -8.11 -17.11
CA ASN A 498 9.35 -8.38 -18.18
C ASN A 498 10.47 -7.34 -18.26
N ASP A 499 10.54 -6.44 -17.29
CA ASP A 499 11.35 -5.22 -17.33
C ASP A 499 12.16 -5.03 -16.05
N ASN A 500 12.55 -6.09 -15.34
CA ASN A 500 13.46 -5.95 -14.20
C ASN A 500 14.86 -5.46 -14.62
N PRO A 501 15.71 -5.02 -13.68
CA PRO A 501 17.14 -4.91 -13.92
C PRO A 501 17.74 -6.21 -14.48
N ASP A 502 18.93 -6.12 -15.11
CA ASP A 502 19.64 -7.31 -15.61
C ASP A 502 20.29 -8.08 -14.45
N ASN A 503 19.46 -8.47 -13.49
CA ASN A 503 19.80 -9.25 -12.34
C ASN A 503 19.92 -10.73 -12.71
N GLU A 504 20.62 -11.47 -11.86
CA GLU A 504 20.80 -12.90 -12.05
C GLU A 504 19.45 -13.63 -12.00
N GLY A 505 19.30 -14.68 -12.81
CA GLY A 505 18.16 -15.60 -12.74
C GLY A 505 18.15 -16.59 -13.89
N GLN A 506 17.32 -17.63 -13.80
CA GLN A 506 17.11 -18.54 -14.92
C GLN A 506 16.11 -17.96 -15.94
N GLY A 507 16.18 -18.46 -17.17
CA GLY A 507 15.37 -17.99 -18.30
C GLY A 507 15.76 -16.64 -18.87
N LYS A 508 14.81 -16.09 -19.62
CA LYS A 508 14.92 -14.79 -20.29
C LYS A 508 15.30 -13.70 -19.29
N LYS A 509 16.35 -12.96 -19.66
CA LYS A 509 16.85 -11.81 -18.91
C LYS A 509 15.71 -10.85 -18.56
N ARG A 510 15.80 -10.21 -17.38
CA ARG A 510 14.87 -9.19 -16.89
C ARG A 510 13.44 -9.67 -16.63
N SER A 511 13.14 -10.93 -16.91
CA SER A 511 11.79 -11.45 -16.77
C SER A 511 11.58 -12.21 -15.46
N ASP A 512 10.44 -11.97 -14.83
CA ASP A 512 9.90 -12.77 -13.74
C ASP A 512 9.01 -13.87 -14.32
N ARG A 513 9.21 -15.10 -13.88
CA ARG A 513 8.33 -16.22 -14.20
C ARG A 513 8.04 -17.02 -12.95
N THR A 514 6.78 -17.41 -12.80
CA THR A 514 6.31 -18.23 -11.69
C THR A 514 5.38 -19.30 -12.24
N ASN A 515 5.45 -20.46 -11.60
CA ASN A 515 4.57 -21.60 -11.83
C ASN A 515 4.47 -22.39 -10.54
N VAL A 516 3.57 -23.37 -10.51
CA VAL A 516 3.37 -24.27 -9.38
C VAL A 516 3.54 -25.71 -9.86
N CYS A 517 4.62 -26.33 -9.43
CA CYS A 517 4.97 -27.73 -9.65
C CYS A 517 4.81 -28.48 -8.33
N TRP A 518 3.87 -29.41 -8.24
CA TRP A 518 3.67 -30.23 -7.04
C TRP A 518 4.78 -31.28 -6.93
N VAL A 519 5.28 -31.49 -5.71
CA VAL A 519 6.47 -32.29 -5.40
C VAL A 519 6.07 -33.49 -4.52
N LYS A 520 6.26 -34.72 -5.04
CA LYS A 520 5.97 -35.98 -4.31
C LYS A 520 7.07 -36.36 -3.32
N GLU A 521 8.30 -35.93 -3.60
CA GLU A 521 9.51 -36.21 -2.83
C GLU A 521 9.56 -35.40 -1.52
N GLY A 522 8.54 -34.58 -1.25
CA GLY A 522 8.38 -33.77 -0.06
C GLY A 522 8.97 -32.37 -0.18
N CYS A 523 8.72 -31.55 0.84
CA CYS A 523 9.01 -30.11 0.88
C CYS A 523 10.51 -29.80 1.05
N GLN A 524 11.38 -30.79 0.84
CA GLN A 524 12.82 -30.66 0.96
C GLN A 524 13.56 -30.88 -0.38
N SER A 525 12.90 -31.48 -1.36
CA SER A 525 13.50 -31.75 -2.67
C SER A 525 13.36 -30.53 -3.59
N LEU A 526 14.45 -30.18 -4.28
CA LEU A 526 14.48 -29.19 -5.36
C LEU A 526 14.60 -29.83 -6.75
N LYS A 527 14.61 -31.16 -6.80
CA LYS A 527 14.85 -31.93 -8.03
C LYS A 527 13.76 -33.00 -8.18
N PRO A 528 12.47 -32.61 -8.25
CA PRO A 528 11.43 -33.57 -8.59
C PRO A 528 11.72 -34.13 -9.99
N GLU A 529 11.57 -35.44 -10.17
CA GLU A 529 11.71 -36.07 -11.49
C GLU A 529 10.60 -35.59 -12.44
N ALA A 530 9.39 -35.43 -11.90
CA ALA A 530 8.25 -34.85 -12.58
C ALA A 530 7.34 -34.14 -11.58
N CYS A 531 6.68 -33.07 -12.03
CA CYS A 531 5.60 -32.45 -11.25
C CYS A 531 4.41 -33.42 -11.18
N THR A 532 3.89 -33.67 -9.99
CA THR A 532 2.72 -34.53 -9.83
C THR A 532 1.41 -33.78 -10.00
N SER A 533 0.32 -34.47 -10.31
CA SER A 533 -1.03 -33.90 -10.23
C SER A 533 -1.61 -34.11 -8.83
N LEU A 534 -2.37 -33.14 -8.33
CA LEU A 534 -3.14 -33.28 -7.09
C LEU A 534 -4.60 -33.66 -7.35
N PRO A 535 -5.23 -34.40 -6.42
CA PRO A 535 -6.68 -34.59 -6.40
C PRO A 535 -7.35 -33.28 -5.97
N LEU A 536 -7.67 -32.45 -6.94
CA LEU A 536 -8.31 -31.15 -6.74
C LEU A 536 -9.65 -31.05 -7.49
N GLU A 537 -10.50 -30.15 -7.03
CA GLU A 537 -11.71 -29.73 -7.73
C GLU A 537 -11.63 -28.24 -8.02
N VAL A 538 -11.81 -27.85 -9.29
CA VAL A 538 -11.84 -26.44 -9.69
C VAL A 538 -13.15 -25.82 -9.23
N VAL A 539 -13.07 -24.62 -8.64
CA VAL A 539 -14.26 -23.95 -8.11
C VAL A 539 -14.80 -22.84 -9.01
N GLU A 540 -14.00 -22.38 -9.96
CA GLU A 540 -14.42 -21.43 -11.00
C GLU A 540 -15.07 -22.16 -12.18
N GLN A 541 -15.83 -21.42 -12.99
CA GLN A 541 -16.61 -21.99 -14.09
C GLN A 541 -15.71 -22.32 -15.29
N GLY A 542 -15.90 -23.51 -15.90
CA GLY A 542 -15.35 -23.85 -17.21
C GLY A 542 -14.07 -24.69 -17.24
N ASP A 543 -13.39 -24.85 -16.10
CA ASP A 543 -12.12 -25.59 -16.03
C ASP A 543 -12.25 -26.98 -15.37
N LYS A 544 -11.38 -27.91 -15.79
CA LYS A 544 -11.27 -29.26 -15.22
C LYS A 544 -10.02 -29.36 -14.35
N ALA A 545 -10.03 -30.28 -13.38
CA ALA A 545 -8.92 -30.46 -12.44
C ALA A 545 -7.56 -30.70 -13.11
N ASP A 546 -7.52 -31.57 -14.13
CA ASP A 546 -6.28 -31.86 -14.87
C ASP A 546 -5.78 -30.64 -15.65
N LYS A 547 -6.71 -29.85 -16.20
CA LYS A 547 -6.38 -28.59 -16.87
C LYS A 547 -5.78 -27.60 -15.89
N LEU A 548 -6.32 -27.49 -14.68
CA LEU A 548 -5.78 -26.58 -13.67
C LEU A 548 -4.37 -27.01 -13.19
N ASN A 549 -4.16 -28.30 -12.90
CA ASN A 549 -2.82 -28.81 -12.56
C ASN A 549 -1.80 -28.44 -13.65
N LEU A 550 -2.16 -28.65 -14.91
CA LEU A 550 -1.31 -28.31 -16.04
C LEU A 550 -1.11 -26.79 -16.19
N HIS A 551 -2.18 -26.01 -16.08
CA HIS A 551 -2.15 -24.54 -16.20
C HIS A 551 -1.27 -23.89 -15.12
N LEU A 552 -1.34 -24.39 -13.88
CA LEU A 552 -0.47 -23.99 -12.79
C LEU A 552 0.99 -24.34 -13.07
N ASN A 553 1.26 -25.55 -13.58
CA ASN A 553 2.61 -26.01 -13.91
C ASN A 553 3.23 -25.23 -15.09
N THR A 554 2.43 -24.85 -16.10
CA THR A 554 2.90 -24.11 -17.27
C THR A 554 2.93 -22.60 -17.08
N GLY A 555 2.73 -22.10 -15.85
CA GLY A 555 2.77 -20.66 -15.55
C GLY A 555 1.69 -19.87 -16.29
N CYS A 556 0.50 -20.44 -16.40
CA CYS A 556 -0.66 -19.87 -17.09
C CYS A 556 -0.51 -19.67 -18.59
N TYR A 557 0.41 -20.39 -19.23
CA TYR A 557 0.49 -20.39 -20.69
C TYR A 557 -0.77 -20.98 -21.32
N SER A 558 -1.40 -20.22 -22.21
CA SER A 558 -2.64 -20.58 -22.92
C SER A 558 -2.44 -20.97 -24.39
N GLY A 559 -1.19 -20.95 -24.87
CA GLY A 559 -0.85 -21.32 -26.25
C GLY A 559 -0.68 -22.83 -26.46
N ASN A 560 -0.17 -23.20 -27.63
CA ASN A 560 0.13 -24.60 -27.94
C ASN A 560 1.29 -25.12 -27.07
N LEU A 561 1.03 -26.14 -26.26
CA LEU A 561 1.99 -26.74 -25.31
C LEU A 561 3.24 -27.31 -25.99
N ASN A 562 3.15 -27.76 -27.24
CA ASN A 562 4.31 -28.22 -28.01
C ASN A 562 5.28 -27.07 -28.36
N LYS A 563 4.85 -25.82 -28.17
CA LYS A 563 5.64 -24.61 -28.34
C LYS A 563 5.99 -23.94 -27.01
N LEU A 564 5.63 -24.54 -25.88
CA LEU A 564 6.00 -24.00 -24.56
C LEU A 564 7.51 -24.09 -24.40
N ASN A 565 8.15 -22.95 -24.15
CA ASN A 565 9.56 -22.93 -23.82
C ASN A 565 9.74 -23.59 -22.44
N VAL A 566 10.73 -24.48 -22.29
CA VAL A 566 10.97 -25.22 -21.03
C VAL A 566 11.31 -24.29 -19.85
N GLN A 567 11.74 -23.07 -20.13
CA GLN A 567 11.97 -22.01 -19.17
C GLN A 567 10.78 -21.03 -19.03
N LEU A 568 9.61 -21.35 -19.58
CA LEU A 568 8.41 -20.50 -19.52
C LEU A 568 8.63 -19.07 -20.04
N ASP A 569 9.66 -18.85 -20.88
CA ASP A 569 10.00 -17.50 -21.36
C ASP A 569 8.87 -16.88 -22.19
N ASN A 570 8.03 -17.73 -22.79
CA ASN A 570 6.83 -17.37 -23.54
C ASN A 570 5.52 -17.57 -22.75
N ALA A 571 5.58 -17.82 -21.44
CA ALA A 571 4.45 -17.73 -20.53
C ALA A 571 4.29 -16.29 -19.99
N PRO A 572 3.08 -15.87 -19.58
CA PRO A 572 2.88 -14.56 -18.98
C PRO A 572 3.66 -14.40 -17.66
N ALA A 573 4.09 -13.17 -17.35
CA ALA A 573 4.83 -12.88 -16.12
C ALA A 573 3.94 -12.89 -14.87
N SER A 574 2.68 -12.48 -15.02
CA SER A 574 1.66 -12.43 -13.98
C SER A 574 0.50 -13.38 -14.28
N CYS A 575 -0.20 -13.85 -13.25
CA CYS A 575 -1.40 -14.65 -13.43
C CYS A 575 -2.33 -14.64 -12.22
N ASN A 576 -3.63 -14.75 -12.48
CA ASN A 576 -4.68 -15.10 -11.52
C ASN A 576 -5.32 -16.44 -11.95
N PRO A 577 -4.70 -17.61 -11.64
CA PRO A 577 -5.28 -18.91 -11.98
C PRO A 577 -6.65 -19.14 -11.34
N PRO A 578 -7.46 -20.06 -11.90
CA PRO A 578 -8.69 -20.51 -11.25
C PRO A 578 -8.46 -21.03 -9.84
N CYS A 579 -9.33 -20.64 -8.91
CA CYS A 579 -9.33 -21.21 -7.57
C CYS A 579 -9.77 -22.68 -7.55
N PHE A 580 -9.38 -23.41 -6.51
CA PHE A 580 -9.66 -24.83 -6.35
C PHE A 580 -9.81 -25.23 -4.89
N ARG A 581 -10.31 -26.43 -4.64
CA ARG A 581 -10.17 -27.10 -3.34
C ARG A 581 -9.42 -28.40 -3.50
N ILE A 582 -8.66 -28.80 -2.48
CA ILE A 582 -8.02 -30.12 -2.44
C ILE A 582 -9.00 -31.09 -1.78
N THR A 583 -9.34 -32.18 -2.48
CA THR A 583 -10.42 -33.08 -2.07
C THR A 583 -9.97 -34.20 -1.15
N LYS A 584 -8.66 -34.40 -1.01
CA LYS A 584 -8.05 -35.42 -0.15
C LYS A 584 -7.23 -34.77 0.95
N ARG A 585 -7.29 -35.35 2.15
CA ARG A 585 -6.43 -34.96 3.28
C ARG A 585 -4.98 -35.34 3.01
N GLY A 586 -4.06 -34.55 3.54
CA GLY A 586 -2.63 -34.81 3.42
C GLY A 586 -1.78 -33.55 3.46
N THR A 587 -0.48 -33.75 3.30
CA THR A 587 0.49 -32.67 3.14
C THR A 587 0.93 -32.62 1.69
N TYR A 588 0.81 -31.44 1.08
CA TYR A 588 1.12 -31.20 -0.32
C TYR A 588 2.21 -30.15 -0.44
N CYS A 589 3.33 -30.53 -1.04
CA CYS A 589 4.46 -29.66 -1.27
C CYS A 589 4.46 -29.19 -2.72
N TYR A 590 4.86 -27.94 -2.95
CA TYR A 590 4.99 -27.38 -4.28
C TYR A 590 6.16 -26.43 -4.37
N MET A 591 6.64 -26.23 -5.59
CA MET A 591 7.73 -25.33 -5.91
C MET A 591 7.47 -24.60 -7.22
N SER A 592 8.11 -23.46 -7.41
CA SER A 592 8.29 -22.94 -8.77
C SER A 592 9.55 -23.55 -9.38
N THR A 593 9.49 -23.99 -10.63
CA THR A 593 10.66 -24.52 -11.36
C THR A 593 11.58 -23.41 -11.90
N ARG A 594 11.24 -22.13 -11.67
CA ARG A 594 11.90 -20.99 -12.29
C ARG A 594 12.94 -20.31 -11.42
N ASN A 595 12.77 -20.38 -10.10
CA ASN A 595 13.35 -19.40 -9.18
C ASN A 595 14.20 -20.03 -8.08
N ASN A 596 14.84 -21.18 -8.32
CA ASN A 596 15.73 -21.85 -7.35
C ASN A 596 17.22 -21.79 -7.74
N ASN A 597 17.61 -20.83 -8.56
CA ASN A 597 18.99 -20.71 -9.05
C ASN A 597 19.97 -20.06 -8.05
N PHE A 598 19.45 -19.52 -6.94
CA PHE A 598 20.23 -18.79 -5.94
C PHE A 598 20.10 -19.48 -4.58
N SER A 599 21.21 -20.09 -4.13
CA SER A 599 21.42 -20.60 -2.76
C SER A 599 20.54 -21.78 -2.31
N ASN A 600 20.59 -22.05 -1.00
CA ASN A 600 19.78 -22.99 -0.23
C ASN A 600 18.34 -22.49 0.06
N ARG A 601 17.96 -21.30 -0.43
CA ARG A 601 16.62 -20.72 -0.28
C ARG A 601 15.73 -21.10 -1.45
N ARG A 602 14.50 -21.48 -1.14
CA ARG A 602 13.65 -22.28 -2.03
C ARG A 602 12.35 -21.55 -2.30
N HIS A 603 12.00 -21.35 -3.58
CA HIS A 603 10.67 -20.86 -3.95
C HIS A 603 9.68 -22.01 -3.87
N MET A 604 9.33 -22.39 -2.63
CA MET A 604 8.49 -23.53 -2.30
C MET A 604 7.44 -23.18 -1.26
N GLY A 605 6.37 -23.97 -1.23
CA GLY A 605 5.38 -23.90 -0.18
C GLY A 605 4.79 -25.26 0.16
N GLN A 606 3.98 -25.25 1.22
CA GLN A 606 3.33 -26.41 1.78
C GLN A 606 1.87 -26.09 2.09
N ILE A 607 0.96 -26.96 1.64
CA ILE A 607 -0.44 -26.95 2.05
C ILE A 607 -0.69 -28.20 2.88
N THR A 608 -1.21 -28.03 4.09
CA THR A 608 -1.70 -29.12 4.93
C THR A 608 -3.22 -29.12 4.91
N VAL A 609 -3.82 -30.24 4.52
CA VAL A 609 -5.28 -30.41 4.41
C VAL A 609 -5.75 -31.37 5.50
N ASN A 610 -6.49 -30.85 6.47
CA ASN A 610 -6.96 -31.57 7.66
C ASN A 610 -8.33 -32.24 7.50
#